data_AF-A0A3P7LCD6-F1
#
_entry.id   AF-A0A3P7LCD6-F1
#
_cell.length_a   1.000
_cell.length_b   1.000
_cell.length_c   1.000
_cell.angle_alpha   90.00
_cell.angle_beta   90.00
_cell.angle_gamma   90.00
#
_symmetry.space_group_name_H-M   'P 1'
#
loop_
_entity.id
_entity.type
_entity.pdbx_description
1 polymer ?
#
loop_
_entity_poly.entity_id
_entity_poly.type
_entity_poly.pdbx_seq_one_letter_code
_entity_poly.pdbx_strand_id
1 'polypeptide(L)'
;MVELMRMAIGALLNIEIWIMLILNVFVLSCIKKGKLYSGKEKCVYLLSTSNICCDIAQLALHAFYIGPSIIAGKWFFDGEKSLGITIAGVLFIEFWIFASLIQMLFSTNRLIIICFPWSSLFSSRRKTFLYIVITLIIATGLTLRHQVFTPCCRTIPDQRYFGYSILNVDNVENHSYLLGLILDAGVSVYSGISYIAMIVYARIKGVSRNSGAFKREIRCAILFFIMFTTYTVIWMTFYVYPLLNIGITEAYVITPILLVFNSGINAIIYLTLNRDVSVSDYFKMRNIVDKLNLLHREGSAL
;
A
#
# COMPACT_ATOMS: atom_id res chain seq x y z
N MET A 1 -29.81 -5.53 -15.48
CA MET A 1 -28.97 -6.29 -14.52
C MET A 1 -27.51 -5.84 -14.54
N VAL A 2 -26.86 -5.78 -15.71
CA VAL A 2 -25.44 -5.36 -15.82
C VAL A 2 -25.17 -3.97 -15.24
N GLU A 3 -26.02 -2.98 -15.50
CA GLU A 3 -25.84 -1.63 -14.93
C GLU A 3 -26.01 -1.57 -13.42
N LEU A 4 -26.97 -2.31 -12.86
CA LEU A 4 -27.20 -2.38 -11.42
C LEU A 4 -25.99 -3.01 -10.71
N MET A 5 -25.45 -4.08 -11.28
CA MET A 5 -24.26 -4.75 -10.75
C MET A 5 -23.03 -3.84 -10.84
N ARG A 6 -22.84 -3.13 -11.95
CA ARG A 6 -21.76 -2.14 -12.09
C ARG A 6 -21.85 -1.04 -11.04
N MET A 7 -23.05 -0.50 -10.83
CA MET A 7 -23.27 0.53 -9.81
C MET A 7 -23.03 -0.02 -8.40
N ALA A 8 -23.50 -1.22 -8.08
CA ALA A 8 -23.31 -1.83 -6.77
C ALA A 8 -21.82 -2.12 -6.49
N ILE A 9 -21.12 -2.75 -7.44
CA ILE A 9 -19.69 -3.05 -7.33
C ILE A 9 -18.88 -1.75 -7.21
N GLY A 10 -19.14 -0.79 -8.09
CA GLY A 10 -18.48 0.51 -8.09
C GLY A 10 -18.72 1.27 -6.78
N ALA A 11 -19.94 1.27 -6.25
CA ALA A 11 -20.26 1.91 -4.98
C ALA A 11 -19.53 1.27 -3.80
N LEU A 12 -19.52 -0.07 -3.70
CA LEU A 12 -18.82 -0.79 -2.64
C LEU A 12 -17.32 -0.51 -2.68
N LEU A 13 -16.71 -0.60 -3.87
CA LEU A 13 -15.28 -0.29 -4.05
C LEU A 13 -14.96 1.16 -3.67
N ASN A 14 -15.79 2.13 -4.09
CA ASN A 14 -15.57 3.54 -3.72
C ASN A 14 -15.71 3.79 -2.22
N ILE A 15 -16.69 3.17 -1.56
CA ILE A 15 -16.84 3.26 -0.09
C ILE A 15 -15.56 2.76 0.59
N GLU A 16 -15.04 1.61 0.15
CA GLU A 16 -13.79 1.07 0.68
C GLU A 16 -12.61 2.02 0.45
N ILE A 17 -12.46 2.55 -0.77
CA ILE A 17 -11.41 3.51 -1.12
C ILE A 17 -11.45 4.73 -0.20
N TRP A 18 -12.63 5.33 0.00
CA TRP A 18 -12.78 6.52 0.84
C TRP A 18 -12.47 6.22 2.31
N ILE A 19 -12.93 5.08 2.83
CA ILE A 19 -12.62 4.64 4.20
C ILE A 19 -11.10 4.51 4.38
N MET A 20 -10.42 3.81 3.46
CA MET A 20 -8.97 3.60 3.56
C MET A 20 -8.17 4.89 3.35
N LEU A 21 -8.65 5.81 2.50
CA LEU A 21 -8.02 7.11 2.28
C LEU A 21 -8.11 7.97 3.55
N ILE A 22 -9.29 8.07 4.15
CA ILE A 22 -9.50 8.81 5.41
C ILE A 22 -8.62 8.22 6.50
N LEU A 23 -8.56 6.88 6.61
CA LEU A 23 -7.74 6.20 7.59
C LEU A 23 -6.25 6.53 7.42
N ASN A 24 -5.71 6.47 6.20
CA ASN A 24 -4.32 6.79 5.93
C ASN A 24 -3.99 8.27 6.21
N VAL A 25 -4.86 9.20 5.81
CA VAL A 25 -4.72 10.64 6.10
C VAL A 25 -4.75 10.90 7.61
N PHE A 26 -5.63 10.22 8.33
CA PHE A 26 -5.71 10.28 9.78
C PHE A 26 -4.40 9.81 10.43
N VAL A 27 -3.89 8.64 10.05
CA VAL A 27 -2.64 8.10 10.60
C VAL A 27 -1.45 9.02 10.28
N LEU A 28 -1.36 9.54 9.05
CA LEU A 28 -0.32 10.49 8.69
C LEU A 28 -0.38 11.77 9.55
N SER A 29 -1.59 12.23 9.86
CA SER A 29 -1.82 13.37 10.74
C SER A 29 -1.37 13.08 12.17
N CYS A 30 -1.65 11.88 12.69
CA CYS A 30 -1.15 11.39 13.98
C CYS A 30 0.38 11.35 14.03
N ILE A 31 1.03 10.79 13.00
CA ILE A 31 2.50 10.73 12.91
C ILE A 31 3.11 12.14 13.00
N LYS A 32 2.56 13.09 12.24
CA LYS A 32 3.05 14.48 12.21
C LYS A 32 2.84 15.18 13.56
N LYS A 33 1.63 15.09 14.13
CA LYS A 33 1.27 15.75 15.41
C LYS A 33 2.00 15.13 16.61
N GLY A 34 2.19 13.82 16.62
CA GLY A 34 2.89 13.10 17.68
C GLY A 34 4.41 13.31 17.71
N LYS A 35 4.99 14.04 16.74
CA LYS A 35 6.44 14.28 16.62
C LYS A 35 7.29 12.99 16.69
N LEU A 36 6.74 11.87 16.22
CA LEU A 36 7.32 10.54 16.41
C LEU A 36 8.69 10.35 15.71
N TYR A 37 8.99 11.21 14.73
CA TYR A 37 10.33 11.34 14.12
C TYR A 37 11.44 11.78 15.09
N SER A 38 11.11 12.21 16.30
CA SER A 38 12.07 12.68 17.31
C SER A 38 12.45 11.59 18.32
N GLY A 39 11.73 10.46 18.35
CA GLY A 39 11.94 9.35 19.28
C GLY A 39 13.11 8.43 18.93
N LYS A 40 13.26 7.29 19.62
CA LYS A 40 14.35 6.32 19.34
C LYS A 40 14.16 5.52 18.03
N GLU A 41 12.94 5.46 17.49
CA GLU A 41 12.58 4.65 16.32
C GLU A 41 12.43 5.48 15.02
N LYS A 42 13.25 6.53 14.84
CA LYS A 42 13.11 7.53 13.76
C LYS A 42 13.07 6.93 12.35
N CYS A 43 13.82 5.85 12.12
CA CYS A 43 13.95 5.22 10.81
C CYS A 43 12.68 4.44 10.42
N VAL A 44 12.08 3.73 11.36
CA VAL A 44 10.81 3.02 11.14
C VAL A 44 9.69 3.99 10.84
N TYR A 45 9.57 5.08 11.63
CA TYR A 45 8.57 6.10 11.37
C TYR A 45 8.75 6.80 10.02
N LEU A 46 10.00 7.01 9.58
CA LEU A 46 10.26 7.56 8.27
C LEU A 46 9.81 6.62 7.15
N LEU A 47 10.14 5.33 7.22
CA LEU A 47 9.68 4.32 6.27
C LEU A 47 8.14 4.23 6.24
N SER A 48 7.49 4.16 7.40
CA SER A 48 6.03 4.14 7.51
C SER A 48 5.37 5.37 6.94
N THR A 49 5.98 6.54 7.11
CA THR A 49 5.43 7.76 6.52
C THR A 49 5.51 7.74 5.02
N SER A 50 6.66 7.35 4.45
CA SER A 50 6.82 7.26 3.01
C SER A 50 5.85 6.24 2.40
N ASN A 51 5.63 5.11 3.06
CA ASN A 51 4.67 4.11 2.64
C ASN A 51 3.23 4.65 2.68
N ILE A 52 2.81 5.26 3.80
CA ILE A 52 1.47 5.84 3.94
C ILE A 52 1.24 6.98 2.93
N CYS A 53 2.26 7.79 2.64
CA CYS A 53 2.16 8.80 1.59
C CYS A 53 1.93 8.17 0.20
N CYS A 54 2.59 7.05 -0.09
CA CYS A 54 2.35 6.28 -1.31
C CYS A 54 0.92 5.70 -1.33
N ASP A 55 0.49 5.09 -0.23
CA ASP A 55 -0.87 4.55 -0.06
C ASP A 55 -1.93 5.65 -0.29
N ILE A 56 -1.72 6.87 0.25
CA ILE A 56 -2.61 8.02 0.01
C ILE A 56 -2.65 8.40 -1.46
N ALA A 57 -1.50 8.47 -2.14
CA ALA A 57 -1.44 8.82 -3.56
C ALA A 57 -2.14 7.77 -4.44
N GLN A 58 -1.93 6.49 -4.13
CA GLN A 58 -2.58 5.37 -4.80
C GLN A 58 -4.09 5.34 -4.54
N LEU A 59 -4.52 5.55 -3.30
CA LEU A 59 -5.94 5.64 -2.94
C LEU A 59 -6.60 6.87 -3.55
N ALA A 60 -5.90 8.00 -3.67
CA ALA A 60 -6.41 9.19 -4.36
C ALA A 60 -6.64 8.91 -5.86
N LEU A 61 -5.71 8.22 -6.53
CA LEU A 61 -5.90 7.78 -7.91
C LEU A 61 -7.15 6.89 -8.04
N HIS A 62 -7.38 6.01 -7.07
CA HIS A 62 -8.58 5.18 -7.06
C HIS A 62 -9.85 6.00 -6.78
N ALA A 63 -9.82 6.92 -5.83
CA ALA A 63 -10.99 7.70 -5.40
C ALA A 63 -11.46 8.66 -6.47
N PHE A 64 -10.53 9.31 -7.19
CA PHE A 64 -10.84 10.36 -8.13
C PHE A 64 -10.92 9.89 -9.58
N TYR A 65 -10.36 8.72 -9.91
CA TYR A 65 -10.32 8.23 -11.28
C TYR A 65 -10.91 6.83 -11.44
N ILE A 66 -10.29 5.80 -10.86
CA ILE A 66 -10.65 4.39 -11.12
C ILE A 66 -12.05 4.05 -10.59
N GLY A 67 -12.37 4.45 -9.36
CA GLY A 67 -13.67 4.23 -8.75
C GLY A 67 -14.80 4.92 -9.53
N PRO A 68 -14.70 6.22 -9.83
CA PRO A 68 -15.71 6.92 -10.61
C PRO A 68 -15.84 6.40 -12.05
N SER A 69 -14.75 5.96 -12.70
CA SER A 69 -14.82 5.41 -14.07
C SER A 69 -15.56 4.07 -14.11
N ILE A 70 -15.40 3.24 -13.07
CA ILE A 70 -16.17 2.00 -12.88
C ILE A 70 -17.66 2.29 -12.76
N ILE A 71 -18.06 3.24 -11.91
CA ILE A 71 -19.48 3.60 -11.72
C ILE A 71 -20.06 4.15 -13.04
N ALA A 72 -19.33 5.05 -13.70
CA ALA A 72 -19.75 5.67 -14.95
C ALA A 72 -19.78 4.67 -16.13
N GLY A 73 -19.07 3.54 -16.03
CA GLY A 73 -18.96 2.55 -17.08
C GLY A 73 -18.28 3.05 -18.36
N LYS A 74 -17.55 4.17 -18.29
CA LYS A 74 -16.87 4.80 -19.41
C LYS A 74 -15.54 5.41 -19.00
N TRP A 75 -14.66 5.56 -19.98
CA TRP A 75 -13.41 6.29 -19.83
C TRP A 75 -13.72 7.78 -19.67
N PHE A 76 -13.03 8.48 -18.77
CA PHE A 76 -13.11 9.95 -18.69
C PHE A 76 -12.24 10.66 -19.73
N PHE A 77 -11.27 9.94 -20.29
CA PHE A 77 -10.43 10.39 -21.40
C PHE A 77 -10.83 9.68 -22.70
N ASP A 78 -10.25 10.11 -23.82
CA ASP A 78 -10.58 9.69 -25.20
C ASP A 78 -10.21 8.21 -25.52
N GLY A 79 -10.78 7.27 -24.77
CA GLY A 79 -10.59 5.83 -24.95
C GLY A 79 -9.23 5.30 -24.46
N GLU A 80 -9.07 3.98 -24.47
CA GLU A 80 -7.99 3.21 -23.83
C GLU A 80 -6.55 3.62 -24.22
N LYS A 81 -6.35 4.22 -25.39
CA LYS A 81 -5.04 4.68 -25.89
C LYS A 81 -4.75 6.15 -25.58
N SER A 82 -5.64 6.83 -24.86
CA SER A 82 -5.47 8.24 -24.50
C SER A 82 -4.27 8.46 -23.57
N LEU A 83 -3.71 9.67 -23.65
CA LEU A 83 -2.60 10.09 -22.79
C LEU A 83 -3.01 10.04 -21.30
N GLY A 84 -4.25 10.43 -20.97
CA GLY A 84 -4.74 10.45 -19.59
C GLY A 84 -4.79 9.07 -18.94
N ILE A 85 -5.26 8.04 -19.65
CA ILE A 85 -5.24 6.65 -19.16
C ILE A 85 -3.80 6.15 -19.03
N THR A 86 -2.94 6.50 -20.00
CA THR A 86 -1.52 6.12 -19.94
C THR A 86 -0.85 6.71 -18.70
N ILE A 87 -1.11 7.99 -18.39
CA ILE A 87 -0.59 8.64 -17.17
C ILE A 87 -1.14 7.94 -15.92
N ALA A 88 -2.44 7.64 -15.88
CA ALA A 88 -3.04 6.92 -14.75
C ALA A 88 -2.40 5.53 -14.54
N GLY A 89 -2.15 4.78 -15.62
CA GLY A 89 -1.47 3.49 -15.57
C GLY A 89 0.00 3.59 -15.13
N VAL A 90 0.72 4.63 -15.58
CA VAL A 90 2.10 4.91 -15.14
C VAL A 90 2.13 5.24 -13.65
N LEU A 91 1.26 6.14 -13.17
CA LEU A 91 1.17 6.49 -11.75
C LEU A 91 0.80 5.28 -10.89
N PHE A 92 -0.14 4.47 -11.36
CA PHE A 92 -0.53 3.25 -10.67
C PHE A 92 0.66 2.29 -10.49
N ILE A 93 1.38 1.97 -11.57
CA ILE A 93 2.54 1.07 -11.51
C ILE A 93 3.69 1.69 -10.71
N GLU A 94 3.88 3.01 -10.79
CA GLU A 94 4.88 3.71 -9.97
C GLU A 94 4.63 3.51 -8.47
N PHE A 95 3.39 3.76 -8.03
CA PHE A 95 3.02 3.58 -6.62
C PHE A 95 3.11 2.11 -6.20
N TRP A 96 2.69 1.18 -7.07
CA TRP A 96 2.83 -0.25 -6.82
C TRP A 96 4.29 -0.67 -6.59
N ILE A 97 5.17 -0.38 -7.56
CA ILE A 97 6.59 -0.76 -7.50
C ILE A 97 7.28 -0.07 -6.31
N PHE A 98 7.00 1.22 -6.09
CA PHE A 98 7.57 1.94 -4.95
C PHE A 98 7.15 1.32 -3.62
N ALA A 99 5.86 0.99 -3.44
CA ALA A 99 5.37 0.30 -2.25
C ALA A 99 6.03 -1.08 -2.06
N SER A 100 6.18 -1.87 -3.13
CA SER A 100 6.86 -3.17 -3.09
C SER A 100 8.30 -3.06 -2.61
N LEU A 101 9.05 -2.06 -3.10
CA LEU A 101 10.44 -1.84 -2.70
C LEU A 101 10.53 -1.28 -1.27
N ILE A 102 9.59 -0.44 -0.84
CA ILE A 102 9.50 0.02 0.56
C ILE A 102 9.21 -1.15 1.49
N GLN A 103 8.39 -2.11 1.08
CA GLN A 103 8.14 -3.35 1.82
C GLN A 103 9.40 -4.21 1.98
N MET A 104 10.29 -4.25 0.98
CA MET A 104 11.62 -4.83 1.15
C MET A 104 12.44 -4.06 2.19
N LEU A 105 12.45 -2.73 2.16
CA LEU A 105 13.16 -1.94 3.18
C LEU A 105 12.61 -2.17 4.59
N PHE A 106 11.30 -2.39 4.76
CA PHE A 106 10.72 -2.77 6.05
C PHE A 106 11.24 -4.10 6.55
N SER A 107 11.24 -5.13 5.69
CA SER A 107 11.72 -6.47 6.07
C SER A 107 13.22 -6.44 6.39
N THR A 108 14.03 -5.73 5.59
CA THR A 108 15.46 -5.53 5.87
C THR A 108 15.69 -4.79 7.19
N ASN A 109 14.97 -3.69 7.44
CA ASN A 109 15.10 -2.92 8.68
C ASN A 109 14.80 -3.79 9.92
N ARG A 110 13.74 -4.61 9.86
CA ARG A 110 13.39 -5.51 10.97
C ARG A 110 14.41 -6.63 11.16
N LEU A 111 14.86 -7.23 10.07
CA LEU A 111 15.89 -8.27 10.10
C LEU A 111 17.19 -7.75 10.74
N ILE A 112 17.65 -6.56 10.33
CA ILE A 112 18.90 -5.98 10.85
C ILE A 112 18.78 -5.64 12.33
N ILE A 113 17.70 -5.00 12.76
CA ILE A 113 17.54 -4.58 14.17
C ILE A 113 17.53 -5.79 15.11
N ILE A 114 16.95 -6.92 14.68
CA ILE A 114 16.78 -8.11 15.53
C ILE A 114 17.97 -9.07 15.42
N CYS A 115 18.36 -9.44 14.20
CA CYS A 115 19.38 -10.46 13.97
C CYS A 115 20.81 -9.89 14.00
N PHE A 116 21.00 -8.61 13.64
CA PHE A 116 22.30 -7.97 13.48
C PHE A 116 22.38 -6.61 14.21
N PRO A 117 22.24 -6.58 15.55
CA PRO A 117 22.16 -5.32 16.31
C PRO A 117 23.42 -4.45 16.21
N TRP A 118 24.53 -5.01 15.76
CA TRP A 118 25.82 -4.32 15.54
C TRP A 118 25.87 -3.49 14.26
N SER A 119 24.92 -3.69 13.35
CA SER A 119 24.93 -3.06 12.02
C SER A 119 24.48 -1.60 12.06
N SER A 120 25.23 -0.72 11.39
CA SER A 120 24.91 0.72 11.29
C SER A 120 24.02 1.09 10.09
N LEU A 121 23.48 0.10 9.38
CA LEU A 121 22.72 0.29 8.13
C LEU A 121 21.49 1.19 8.32
N PHE A 122 20.74 1.03 9.43
CA PHE A 122 19.57 1.86 9.78
C PHE A 122 19.82 2.78 10.99
N SER A 123 21.08 3.13 11.26
CA SER A 123 21.46 3.89 12.46
C SER A 123 21.07 5.38 12.39
N SER A 124 20.94 5.96 11.18
CA SER A 124 20.67 7.40 11.00
C SER A 124 19.50 7.66 10.07
N ARG A 125 18.65 8.63 10.46
CA ARG A 125 17.53 9.14 9.65
C ARG A 125 17.98 9.56 8.24
N ARG A 126 19.18 10.13 8.11
CA ARG A 126 19.72 10.57 6.80
C ARG A 126 19.98 9.37 5.87
N LYS A 127 20.50 8.26 6.40
CA LYS A 127 20.72 7.03 5.61
C LYS A 127 19.40 6.41 5.17
N THR A 128 18.42 6.31 6.07
CA THR A 128 17.09 5.79 5.73
C THR A 128 16.39 6.67 4.69
N PHE A 129 16.49 8.00 4.82
CA PHE A 129 15.97 8.92 3.80
C PHE A 129 16.65 8.70 2.45
N LEU A 130 17.97 8.54 2.43
CA LEU A 130 18.71 8.23 1.21
C LEU A 130 18.23 6.91 0.57
N TYR A 131 18.01 5.86 1.36
CA TYR A 131 17.48 4.60 0.84
C TYR A 131 16.09 4.76 0.23
N ILE A 132 15.21 5.55 0.84
CA ILE A 132 13.88 5.85 0.30
C ILE A 132 14.00 6.58 -1.05
N VAL A 133 14.91 7.56 -1.16
CA VAL A 133 15.15 8.29 -2.41
C VAL A 133 15.71 7.36 -3.49
N ILE A 134 16.67 6.49 -3.14
CA ILE A 134 17.20 5.48 -4.07
C ILE A 134 16.08 4.54 -4.53
N THR A 135 15.23 4.07 -3.61
CA THR A 135 14.07 3.24 -3.92
C THR A 135 13.10 3.95 -4.87
N LEU A 136 12.85 5.25 -4.69
CA LEU A 136 12.03 6.03 -5.60
C LEU A 136 12.64 6.09 -7.01
N ILE A 137 13.95 6.37 -7.12
CA ILE A 137 14.64 6.41 -8.42
C ILE A 137 14.58 5.04 -9.12
N ILE A 138 14.81 3.95 -8.39
CA ILE A 138 14.71 2.59 -8.92
C ILE A 138 13.28 2.29 -9.36
N ALA A 139 12.27 2.65 -8.56
CA ALA A 139 10.87 2.48 -8.89
C ALA A 139 10.53 3.19 -10.20
N THR A 140 10.88 4.47 -10.32
CA THR A 140 10.68 5.25 -11.54
C THR A 140 11.36 4.61 -12.75
N GLY A 141 12.60 4.12 -12.60
CA GLY A 141 13.30 3.43 -13.69
C GLY A 141 12.59 2.15 -14.13
N LEU A 142 12.11 1.34 -13.18
CA LEU A 142 11.37 0.11 -13.45
C LEU A 142 10.00 0.40 -14.07
N THR A 143 9.28 1.42 -13.60
CA THR A 143 8.00 1.85 -14.16
C THR A 143 8.15 2.33 -15.60
N LEU A 144 9.15 3.17 -15.88
CA LEU A 144 9.42 3.63 -17.25
C LEU A 144 9.76 2.46 -18.17
N ARG A 145 10.54 1.48 -17.69
CA ARG A 145 10.80 0.25 -18.43
C ARG A 145 9.51 -0.54 -18.68
N HIS A 146 8.67 -0.71 -17.66
CA HIS A 146 7.45 -1.50 -17.72
C HIS A 146 6.36 -0.87 -18.59
N GLN A 147 6.16 0.46 -18.51
CA GLN A 147 5.03 1.16 -19.13
C GLN A 147 5.38 1.92 -20.42
N VAL A 148 6.61 2.43 -20.54
CA VAL A 148 6.98 3.36 -21.63
C VAL A 148 7.90 2.70 -22.65
N PHE A 149 8.99 2.07 -22.18
CA PHE A 149 10.03 1.54 -23.07
C PHE A 149 9.72 0.15 -23.62
N THR A 150 8.90 -0.64 -22.93
CA THR A 150 8.49 -1.95 -23.45
C THR A 150 7.30 -1.77 -24.41
N PRO A 151 7.48 -1.98 -25.73
CA PRO A 151 6.52 -1.55 -26.74
C PRO A 151 5.24 -2.41 -26.82
N CYS A 152 5.19 -3.55 -26.12
CA CYS A 152 4.15 -4.56 -26.32
C CYS A 152 2.96 -4.43 -25.37
N CYS A 153 3.16 -4.00 -24.12
CA CYS A 153 2.22 -4.28 -23.05
C CYS A 153 2.21 -3.16 -22.00
N ARG A 154 1.06 -2.49 -21.85
CA ARG A 154 0.84 -1.45 -20.83
C ARG A 154 -0.28 -1.86 -19.89
N THR A 155 -0.05 -1.74 -18.58
CA THR A 155 -1.10 -1.95 -17.59
C THR A 155 -1.91 -0.68 -17.48
N ILE A 156 -3.21 -0.78 -17.76
CA ILE A 156 -4.16 0.33 -17.64
C ILE A 156 -5.27 -0.05 -16.66
N PRO A 157 -5.79 0.92 -15.89
CA PRO A 157 -7.08 0.72 -15.23
C PRO A 157 -8.13 0.50 -16.32
N ASP A 158 -9.06 -0.43 -16.16
CA ASP A 158 -10.08 -0.74 -17.16
C ASP A 158 -11.43 -0.98 -16.49
N GLN A 159 -12.37 -0.07 -16.73
CA GLN A 159 -13.70 -0.18 -16.14
C GLN A 159 -14.50 -1.38 -16.66
N ARG A 160 -14.13 -1.97 -17.81
CA ARG A 160 -14.83 -3.15 -18.35
C ARG A 160 -14.61 -4.39 -17.50
N TYR A 161 -13.45 -4.48 -16.87
CA TYR A 161 -13.05 -5.57 -15.99
C TYR A 161 -13.09 -5.17 -14.51
N PHE A 162 -13.71 -4.03 -14.18
CA PHE A 162 -13.78 -3.50 -12.82
C PHE A 162 -12.41 -3.40 -12.12
N GLY A 163 -11.32 -3.24 -12.89
CA GLY A 163 -9.97 -3.48 -12.40
C GLY A 163 -8.90 -3.02 -13.39
N TYR A 164 -8.00 -3.92 -13.77
CA TYR A 164 -6.85 -3.61 -14.61
C TYR A 164 -6.78 -4.56 -15.80
N SER A 165 -6.33 -4.03 -16.94
CA SER A 165 -6.07 -4.83 -18.13
C SER A 165 -4.69 -4.52 -18.69
N ILE A 166 -4.14 -5.47 -19.45
CA ILE A 166 -2.90 -5.30 -20.18
C ILE A 166 -3.26 -5.05 -21.63
N LEU A 167 -2.92 -3.87 -22.15
CA LEU A 167 -3.00 -3.57 -23.57
C LEU A 167 -1.91 -4.35 -24.30
N ASN A 168 -2.25 -5.51 -24.86
CA ASN A 168 -1.32 -6.32 -25.66
C ASN A 168 -1.32 -5.88 -27.12
N VAL A 169 -0.13 -5.83 -27.72
CA VAL A 169 0.05 -5.75 -29.18
C VAL A 169 0.27 -7.15 -29.71
N ASP A 170 -0.52 -7.56 -30.70
CA ASP A 170 -0.42 -8.88 -31.32
C ASP A 170 1.00 -9.15 -31.85
N ASN A 171 1.49 -10.38 -31.66
CA ASN A 171 2.80 -10.88 -32.11
C ASN A 171 4.05 -10.26 -31.45
N VAL A 172 3.95 -9.66 -30.26
CA VAL A 172 5.12 -9.20 -29.49
C VAL A 172 5.18 -9.88 -28.11
N GLU A 173 6.35 -10.39 -27.73
CA GLU A 173 6.56 -11.00 -26.41
C GLU A 173 6.34 -10.00 -25.27
N ASN A 174 5.58 -10.41 -24.25
CA ASN A 174 5.24 -9.57 -23.11
C ASN A 174 6.36 -9.54 -22.05
N HIS A 175 7.43 -8.80 -22.32
CA HIS A 175 8.51 -8.61 -21.36
C HIS A 175 8.10 -7.81 -20.11
N SER A 176 7.06 -6.97 -20.20
CA SER A 176 6.53 -6.21 -19.04
C SER A 176 5.97 -7.16 -17.98
N TYR A 177 5.19 -8.15 -18.40
CA TYR A 177 4.62 -9.18 -17.52
C TYR A 177 5.72 -9.94 -16.76
N LEU A 178 6.78 -10.36 -17.46
CA LEU A 178 7.88 -11.09 -16.83
C LEU A 178 8.64 -10.21 -15.82
N LEU A 179 8.89 -8.95 -16.16
CA LEU A 179 9.56 -8.00 -15.26
C LEU A 179 8.76 -7.80 -13.97
N GLY A 180 7.45 -7.55 -14.08
CA GLY A 180 6.56 -7.40 -12.94
C GLY A 180 6.54 -8.67 -12.07
N LEU A 181 6.37 -9.84 -12.69
CA LEU A 181 6.33 -11.13 -12.00
C LEU A 181 7.61 -11.40 -11.21
N ILE A 182 8.79 -11.17 -11.82
CA ILE A 182 10.09 -11.37 -11.16
C ILE A 182 10.24 -10.43 -9.96
N LEU A 183 9.84 -9.17 -10.12
CA LEU A 183 9.90 -8.20 -9.04
C LEU A 183 8.99 -8.60 -7.88
N ASP A 184 7.72 -8.88 -8.16
CA ASP A 184 6.72 -9.21 -7.14
C ASP A 184 7.07 -10.51 -6.41
N ALA A 185 7.46 -11.55 -7.16
CA ALA A 185 7.92 -12.81 -6.59
C ALA A 185 9.20 -12.62 -5.76
N GLY A 186 10.16 -11.80 -6.25
CA GLY A 186 11.40 -11.49 -5.55
C GLY A 186 11.17 -10.78 -4.23
N VAL A 187 10.30 -9.75 -4.22
CA VAL A 187 9.89 -9.01 -3.02
C VAL A 187 9.22 -9.94 -2.00
N SER A 188 8.32 -10.81 -2.47
CA SER A 188 7.64 -11.79 -1.62
C SER A 188 8.63 -12.80 -1.03
N VAL A 189 9.50 -13.43 -1.83
CA VAL A 189 10.48 -14.41 -1.37
C VAL A 189 11.45 -13.78 -0.36
N TYR A 190 12.00 -12.60 -0.67
CA TYR A 190 12.93 -11.91 0.22
C TYR A 190 12.27 -11.54 1.56
N SER A 191 11.07 -10.97 1.51
CA SER A 191 10.33 -10.59 2.72
C SER A 191 9.95 -11.81 3.55
N GLY A 192 9.50 -12.90 2.90
CA GLY A 192 9.17 -14.16 3.55
C GLY A 192 10.36 -14.77 4.28
N ILE A 193 11.51 -14.90 3.62
CA ILE A 193 12.76 -15.41 4.23
C ILE A 193 13.17 -14.53 5.42
N SER A 194 13.10 -13.21 5.27
CA SER A 194 13.47 -12.25 6.32
C SER A 194 12.60 -12.40 7.58
N TYR A 195 11.29 -12.56 7.42
CA TYR A 195 10.38 -12.73 8.54
C TYR A 195 10.51 -14.10 9.21
N ILE A 196 10.73 -15.17 8.43
CA ILE A 196 11.02 -16.51 8.97
C ILE A 196 12.32 -16.48 9.79
N ALA A 197 13.39 -15.91 9.25
CA ALA A 197 14.67 -15.78 9.93
C ALA A 197 14.54 -15.01 11.25
N MET A 198 13.77 -13.92 11.27
CA MET A 198 13.48 -13.14 12.46
C MET A 198 12.76 -13.98 13.54
N ILE A 199 11.72 -14.73 13.16
CA ILE A 199 10.97 -15.58 14.11
C ILE A 199 11.86 -16.68 14.68
N VAL A 200 12.64 -17.35 13.83
CA VAL A 200 13.57 -18.40 14.24
C VAL A 200 14.61 -17.84 15.21
N TYR A 201 15.24 -16.70 14.88
CA TYR A 201 16.22 -16.05 15.75
C TYR A 201 15.63 -15.67 17.12
N ALA A 202 14.43 -15.08 17.13
CA ALA A 202 13.75 -14.71 18.36
C ALA A 202 13.44 -15.93 19.25
N ARG A 203 13.13 -17.09 18.66
CA ARG A 203 12.95 -18.35 19.40
C ARG A 203 14.25 -18.92 19.94
N ILE A 204 15.33 -18.92 19.15
CA ILE A 204 16.64 -19.47 19.54
C ILE A 204 17.24 -18.66 20.69
N LYS A 205 17.18 -17.33 20.64
CA LYS A 205 17.72 -16.47 21.71
C LYS A 205 16.93 -16.49 23.01
N GLY A 206 15.86 -17.29 23.11
CA GLY A 206 15.16 -17.53 24.36
C GLY A 206 14.62 -16.25 25.00
N VAL A 207 14.14 -15.29 24.18
CA VAL A 207 13.45 -14.11 24.72
C VAL A 207 12.34 -14.63 25.63
N SER A 208 12.45 -14.36 26.93
CA SER A 208 11.54 -14.90 27.94
C SER A 208 10.10 -14.75 27.47
N ARG A 209 9.38 -15.88 27.34
CA ARG A 209 7.99 -15.96 26.88
C ARG A 209 7.04 -15.04 27.67
N ASN A 210 7.42 -14.68 28.90
CA ASN A 210 6.65 -13.79 29.78
C ASN A 210 7.08 -12.32 29.74
N SER A 211 8.12 -11.95 28.99
CA SER A 211 8.52 -10.55 28.85
C SER A 211 7.56 -9.77 27.95
N GLY A 212 7.28 -8.51 28.30
CA GLY A 212 6.50 -7.60 27.44
C GLY A 212 7.15 -7.36 26.07
N ALA A 213 8.48 -7.47 25.99
CA ALA A 213 9.25 -7.37 24.75
C ALA A 213 8.88 -8.49 23.76
N PHE A 214 8.84 -9.74 24.22
CA PHE A 214 8.46 -10.89 23.37
C PHE A 214 7.05 -10.75 22.80
N LYS A 215 6.07 -10.35 23.63
CA LYS A 215 4.68 -10.15 23.18
C LYS A 215 4.59 -9.03 22.12
N ARG A 216 5.40 -7.98 22.25
CA ARG A 216 5.48 -6.90 21.25
C ARG A 216 6.08 -7.40 19.95
N GLU A 217 7.16 -8.18 20.01
CA GLU A 217 7.83 -8.75 18.84
C GLU A 217 6.94 -9.74 18.07
N ILE A 218 6.20 -10.61 18.77
CA ILE A 218 5.21 -11.50 18.13
C ILE A 218 4.11 -10.71 17.43
N ARG A 219 3.56 -9.66 18.06
CA ARG A 219 2.53 -8.82 17.43
C ARG A 219 3.08 -8.15 16.17
N CYS A 220 4.29 -7.59 16.23
CA CYS A 220 4.97 -7.07 15.05
C CYS A 220 5.09 -8.15 13.96
N ALA A 221 5.55 -9.35 14.30
CA ALA A 221 5.73 -10.44 13.35
C ALA A 221 4.41 -10.86 12.67
N ILE A 222 3.32 -10.97 13.43
CA ILE A 222 1.98 -11.27 12.88
C ILE A 222 1.53 -10.18 11.92
N LEU A 223 1.69 -8.91 12.28
CA LEU A 223 1.29 -7.78 11.44
C LEU A 223 2.11 -7.71 10.14
N PHE A 224 3.42 -7.97 10.22
CA PHE A 224 4.26 -8.07 9.03
C PHE A 224 3.90 -9.27 8.15
N PHE A 225 3.51 -10.39 8.75
CA PHE A 225 3.01 -11.55 8.02
C PHE A 225 1.70 -11.25 7.30
N ILE A 226 0.78 -10.50 7.93
CA ILE A 226 -0.47 -10.06 7.29
C ILE A 226 -0.16 -9.14 6.09
N MET A 227 0.73 -8.16 6.27
CA MET A 227 1.16 -7.25 5.19
C MET A 227 1.80 -8.01 4.02
N PHE A 228 2.66 -8.99 4.31
CA PHE A 228 3.26 -9.87 3.31
C PHE A 228 2.23 -10.75 2.59
N THR A 229 1.30 -11.35 3.34
CA THR A 229 0.31 -12.27 2.78
C THR A 229 -0.65 -11.54 1.88
N THR A 230 -1.15 -10.38 2.31
CA THR A 230 -2.07 -9.56 1.52
C THR A 230 -1.41 -9.04 0.25
N TYR A 231 -0.20 -8.49 0.33
CA TYR A 231 0.62 -8.18 -0.85
C TYR A 231 0.74 -9.37 -1.82
N THR A 232 1.08 -10.55 -1.28
CA THR A 232 1.31 -11.75 -2.10
C THR A 232 0.04 -12.21 -2.81
N VAL A 233 -1.10 -12.18 -2.13
CA VAL A 233 -2.39 -12.53 -2.73
C VAL A 233 -2.75 -11.55 -3.85
N ILE A 234 -2.53 -10.25 -3.67
CA ILE A 234 -2.89 -9.23 -4.68
C ILE A 234 -2.09 -9.41 -5.97
N TRP A 235 -0.76 -9.54 -5.88
CA TRP A 235 0.00 -9.75 -7.11
C TRP A 235 -0.36 -11.08 -7.74
N MET A 236 -0.61 -12.13 -6.95
CA MET A 236 -1.13 -13.38 -7.50
C MET A 236 -2.45 -13.19 -8.25
N THR A 237 -3.39 -12.34 -7.81
CA THR A 237 -4.60 -12.09 -8.60
C THR A 237 -4.32 -11.32 -9.89
N PHE A 238 -3.30 -10.45 -9.94
CA PHE A 238 -2.88 -9.79 -11.18
C PHE A 238 -2.41 -10.77 -12.27
N TYR A 239 -1.69 -11.84 -11.90
CA TYR A 239 -1.09 -12.76 -12.89
C TYR A 239 -1.86 -14.07 -13.05
N VAL A 240 -2.44 -14.62 -11.99
CA VAL A 240 -3.15 -15.91 -12.03
C VAL A 240 -4.52 -15.79 -12.70
N TYR A 241 -5.26 -14.70 -12.49
CA TYR A 241 -6.60 -14.57 -13.08
C TYR A 241 -6.58 -14.55 -14.61
N PRO A 242 -5.68 -13.79 -15.26
CA PRO A 242 -5.48 -13.89 -16.71
C PRO A 242 -5.06 -15.28 -17.18
N LEU A 243 -4.19 -15.98 -16.43
CA LEU A 243 -3.75 -17.34 -16.79
C LEU A 243 -4.88 -18.38 -16.75
N LEU A 244 -5.83 -18.22 -15.82
CA LEU A 244 -6.98 -19.11 -15.68
C LEU A 244 -8.09 -18.82 -16.70
N ASN A 245 -7.95 -17.76 -17.51
CA ASN A 245 -8.93 -17.33 -18.52
C ASN A 245 -10.36 -17.29 -17.96
N ILE A 246 -10.52 -16.70 -16.78
CA ILE A 246 -11.81 -16.60 -16.10
C ILE A 246 -12.72 -15.72 -16.97
N GLY A 247 -13.75 -16.33 -17.59
CA GLY A 247 -14.71 -15.65 -18.47
C GLY A 247 -15.70 -14.71 -17.76
N ILE A 248 -15.61 -14.61 -16.43
CA ILE A 248 -16.45 -13.75 -15.58
C ILE A 248 -15.67 -12.46 -15.30
N THR A 249 -16.02 -11.39 -15.99
CA THR A 249 -15.36 -10.08 -15.88
C THR A 249 -15.43 -9.48 -14.48
N GLU A 250 -16.45 -9.83 -13.72
CA GLU A 250 -16.72 -9.36 -12.36
C GLU A 250 -15.71 -9.93 -11.36
N ALA A 251 -15.11 -11.09 -11.64
CA ALA A 251 -14.11 -11.69 -10.75
C ALA A 251 -12.87 -10.79 -10.63
N TYR A 252 -12.55 -10.01 -11.66
CA TYR A 252 -11.39 -9.13 -11.70
C TYR A 252 -11.47 -7.95 -10.72
N VAL A 253 -12.66 -7.65 -10.16
CA VAL A 253 -12.82 -6.64 -9.10
C VAL A 253 -12.13 -7.02 -7.79
N ILE A 254 -11.88 -8.31 -7.56
CA ILE A 254 -11.21 -8.77 -6.35
C ILE A 254 -9.81 -8.15 -6.24
N THR A 255 -9.12 -7.95 -7.36
CA THR A 255 -7.79 -7.35 -7.40
C THR A 255 -7.76 -5.92 -6.82
N PRO A 256 -8.54 -4.94 -7.34
CA PRO A 256 -8.58 -3.60 -6.76
C PRO A 256 -9.13 -3.57 -5.34
N ILE A 257 -10.09 -4.43 -4.97
CA ILE A 257 -10.57 -4.54 -3.57
C ILE A 257 -9.41 -4.90 -2.65
N LEU A 258 -8.70 -5.99 -2.94
CA LEU A 258 -7.57 -6.43 -2.11
C LEU A 258 -6.44 -5.40 -2.08
N LEU A 259 -6.20 -4.72 -3.21
CA LEU A 259 -5.19 -3.67 -3.32
C LEU A 259 -5.53 -2.43 -2.47
N VAL A 260 -6.78 -1.97 -2.49
CA VAL A 260 -7.28 -0.89 -1.63
C VAL A 260 -7.19 -1.31 -0.17
N PHE A 261 -7.60 -2.55 0.15
CA PHE A 261 -7.50 -3.10 1.48
C PHE A 261 -6.05 -3.14 1.99
N ASN A 262 -5.10 -3.58 1.17
CA ASN A 262 -3.68 -3.62 1.51
C ASN A 262 -3.09 -2.23 1.76
N SER A 263 -3.52 -1.23 0.99
CA SER A 263 -3.19 0.18 1.24
C SER A 263 -3.72 0.66 2.61
N GLY A 264 -4.81 0.07 3.11
CA GLY A 264 -5.36 0.31 4.44
C GLY A 264 -4.65 -0.45 5.57
N ILE A 265 -4.19 -1.68 5.32
CA ILE A 265 -3.52 -2.53 6.31
C ILE A 265 -2.32 -1.81 6.94
N ASN A 266 -1.53 -1.08 6.14
CA ASN A 266 -0.37 -0.33 6.63
C ASN A 266 -0.74 0.67 7.74
N ALA A 267 -1.85 1.39 7.56
CA ALA A 267 -2.39 2.32 8.55
C ALA A 267 -2.95 1.59 9.79
N ILE A 268 -3.66 0.46 9.60
CA ILE A 268 -4.19 -0.36 10.70
C ILE A 268 -3.05 -0.93 11.56
N ILE A 269 -2.00 -1.45 10.94
CA ILE A 269 -0.80 -1.96 11.60
C ILE A 269 -0.18 -0.85 12.45
N TYR A 270 -0.08 0.36 11.90
CA TYR A 270 0.49 1.49 12.60
C TYR A 270 -0.29 1.85 13.88
N LEU A 271 -1.62 1.93 13.79
CA LEU A 271 -2.47 2.20 14.95
C LEU A 271 -2.43 1.08 16.00
N THR A 272 -2.32 -0.17 15.55
CA THR A 272 -2.29 -1.34 16.43
C THR A 272 -0.97 -1.46 17.20
N LEU A 273 0.15 -1.09 16.57
CA LEU A 273 1.48 -1.15 17.18
C LEU A 273 1.75 0.03 18.14
N ASN A 274 1.20 1.20 17.84
CA ASN A 274 1.43 2.41 18.62
C ASN A 274 0.27 2.68 19.59
N ARG A 275 0.27 1.96 20.73
CA ARG A 275 -0.71 2.19 21.81
C ARG A 275 -0.74 3.63 22.34
N ASP A 276 0.38 4.34 22.26
CA ASP A 276 0.48 5.74 22.69
C ASP A 276 -0.29 6.70 21.76
N VAL A 277 -0.43 6.33 20.47
CA VAL A 277 -1.16 7.10 19.46
C VAL A 277 -2.66 6.87 19.59
N SER A 278 -3.10 5.64 19.91
CA SER A 278 -4.53 5.30 19.95
C SER A 278 -5.29 5.95 21.10
N VAL A 279 -4.63 6.34 22.20
CA VAL A 279 -5.29 6.93 23.38
C VAL A 279 -5.10 8.45 23.43
N SER A 280 -3.88 8.93 23.20
CA SER A 280 -3.56 10.37 23.28
C SER A 280 -4.22 11.20 22.17
N ASP A 281 -4.22 10.70 20.92
CA ASP A 281 -4.79 11.43 19.79
C ASP A 281 -6.32 11.31 19.73
N TYR A 282 -6.90 10.21 20.22
CA TYR A 282 -8.35 10.09 20.42
C TYR A 282 -8.87 11.14 21.42
N PHE A 283 -8.15 11.33 22.53
CA PHE A 283 -8.47 12.38 23.52
C PHE A 283 -8.31 13.79 22.94
N LYS A 284 -7.33 14.02 22.07
CA LYS A 284 -7.14 15.31 21.40
C LYS A 284 -8.19 15.60 20.33
N MET A 285 -8.61 14.59 19.57
CA MET A 285 -9.73 14.69 18.61
C MET A 285 -11.05 14.93 19.34
N ARG A 286 -11.31 14.24 20.46
CA ARG A 286 -12.47 14.52 21.31
C ARG A 286 -12.50 15.98 21.77
N ASN A 287 -11.38 16.51 22.25
CA ASN A 287 -11.28 17.93 22.62
C ASN A 287 -11.50 18.91 21.46
N ILE A 288 -11.19 18.53 20.22
CA ILE A 288 -11.43 19.37 19.04
C ILE A 288 -12.90 19.29 18.61
N VAL A 289 -13.50 18.10 18.63
CA VAL A 289 -14.94 17.89 18.37
C VAL A 289 -15.79 18.57 19.44
N ASP A 290 -15.38 18.49 20.70
CA ASP A 290 -16.05 19.18 21.82
C ASP A 290 -15.93 20.70 21.67
N LYS A 291 -14.78 21.23 21.23
CA LYS A 291 -14.61 22.66 20.91
C LYS A 291 -15.45 23.10 19.70
N LEU A 292 -15.57 22.27 18.67
CA LEU A 292 -16.41 22.55 17.51
C LEU A 292 -17.90 22.53 17.87
N ASN A 293 -18.33 21.59 18.73
CA ASN A 293 -19.69 21.53 19.23
C ASN A 293 -20.03 22.71 20.15
N LEU A 294 -19.06 23.22 20.91
CA LEU A 294 -19.21 24.45 21.71
C LEU A 294 -19.36 25.68 20.81
N LEU A 295 -18.52 25.84 19.79
CA LEU A 295 -18.62 26.94 18.83
C LEU A 295 -19.93 26.89 18.02
N HIS A 296 -20.44 25.70 17.73
CA HIS A 296 -21.72 25.54 17.04
C HIS A 296 -22.92 25.87 17.94
N ARG A 297 -22.83 25.61 19.25
CA ARG A 297 -23.83 26.03 20.25
C ARG A 297 -23.81 27.55 20.50
N GLU A 298 -22.63 28.17 20.52
CA GLU A 298 -22.51 29.61 20.69
C GLU A 298 -22.97 30.39 19.44
N GLY A 299 -22.76 29.82 18.24
CA GLY A 299 -23.26 30.40 16.98
C GLY A 299 -24.74 30.19 16.69
N SER A 300 -25.45 29.38 17.48
CA SER A 300 -26.91 29.14 17.35
C SER A 300 -27.74 29.81 18.45
N ALA A 301 -27.09 30.55 19.35
CA ALA A 301 -27.71 31.35 20.41
C ALA A 301 -27.70 32.87 20.12
N LEU A 302 -27.30 33.25 18.91
CA LEU A 302 -27.30 34.61 18.33
C LEU A 302 -28.25 34.64 17.13
#